data_AF-A0A392SRZ5-F1
#
_entry.id   AF-A0A392SRZ5-F1
#
_cell.length_a   1.000
_cell.length_b   1.000
_cell.length_c   1.000
_cell.angle_alpha   90.00
_cell.angle_beta   90.00
_cell.angle_gamma   90.00
#
_symmetry.space_group_name_H-M   'P 1'
#
loop_
_entity.id
_entity.type
_entity.pdbx_description
1 polymer ?
#
loop_
_entity_poly.entity_id
_entity_poly.type
_entity_poly.pdbx_seq_one_letter_code
_entity_poly.pdbx_strand_id
1 'polypeptide(L)' 'MYYCEKCDRHVMSVTPRFCLKLRVRDDTGITTCVLFDRDATFLLKKSAAELYESVNM' A
#
# COMPACT_ATOMS: atom_id res chain seq x y z
N MET A 1 18.90 4.08 5.29
CA MET A 1 18.97 2.91 6.19
C MET A 1 17.67 2.88 6.97
N TYR A 2 17.00 1.73 7.03
CA TYR A 2 15.69 1.58 7.68
C TYR A 2 15.81 0.57 8.82
N TYR A 3 15.11 0.79 9.93
CA TYR A 3 15.04 -0.19 11.02
C TYR A 3 13.72 -0.94 10.96
N CYS A 4 13.77 -2.27 11.04
CA CYS A 4 12.58 -3.12 11.10
C CYS A 4 12.43 -3.68 12.52
N GLU A 5 11.46 -3.20 13.27
CA GLU A 5 11.19 -3.65 14.65
C GLU A 5 10.93 -5.15 14.73
N LYS A 6 10.15 -5.72 13.79
CA LYS A 6 9.86 -7.16 13.76
C LYS A 6 11.09 -8.04 13.56
N CYS A 7 12.10 -7.55 12.83
CA CYS A 7 13.33 -8.28 12.58
C CYS A 7 14.47 -7.86 13.52
N ASP A 8 14.22 -6.84 14.36
CA ASP A 8 15.17 -6.20 15.25
C ASP A 8 16.53 -5.89 14.61
N ARG A 9 16.51 -5.32 13.40
CA ARG A 9 17.75 -4.98 12.68
C ARG A 9 17.56 -3.84 11.70
N HIS A 10 18.68 -3.21 11.37
CA HIS A 10 18.75 -2.28 10.25
C HIS A 10 18.84 -3.04 8.92
N VAL A 11 18.14 -2.53 7.91
CA VAL A 11 18.15 -3.02 6.53
C VAL A 11 18.49 -1.88 5.57
N MET A 12 19.13 -2.23 4.46
CA MET A 12 19.56 -1.26 3.45
C MET A 12 18.42 -0.85 2.53
N SER A 13 17.51 -1.77 2.22
CA SER A 13 16.37 -1.55 1.35
C SER A 13 15.07 -2.03 2.00
N VAL A 14 13.98 -1.39 1.61
CA VAL A 14 12.61 -1.76 1.99
C VAL A 14 11.78 -1.89 0.72
N THR A 15 10.73 -2.71 0.78
CA THR A 15 9.76 -2.83 -0.31
C THR A 15 8.48 -2.09 0.10
N PRO A 16 8.09 -1.01 -0.61
CA PRO A 16 6.81 -0.36 -0.39
C PRO A 16 5.65 -1.35 -0.56
N ARG A 17 4.64 -1.25 0.30
CA ARG A 17 3.41 -2.07 0.23
C ARG A 17 2.18 -1.22 0.49
N PHE A 18 1.06 -1.57 -0.14
CA PHE A 18 -0.18 -0.83 0.03
C PHE A 18 -0.84 -1.06 1.39
N CYS A 19 -1.30 0.05 1.98
CA CYS A 19 -2.28 0.12 3.05
C CYS A 19 -3.24 1.26 2.70
N LEU A 20 -4.17 0.99 1.79
CA LEU A 20 -5.03 2.03 1.21
C LEU A 20 -6.37 2.08 1.95
N LYS A 21 -6.67 3.23 2.54
CA LYS A 21 -7.99 3.50 3.12
C LYS A 21 -8.91 4.02 2.03
N LEU A 22 -9.94 3.26 1.71
CA LEU A 22 -10.89 3.55 0.64
C LEU A 22 -12.27 3.81 1.20
N ARG A 23 -12.99 4.78 0.64
CA ARG A 23 -14.42 4.95 0.85
C ARG A 23 -15.15 4.33 -0.33
N VAL A 24 -16.00 3.34 -0.06
CA VAL A 24 -16.82 2.67 -1.06
C VAL A 24 -18.26 3.13 -0.88
N ARG A 25 -18.92 3.53 -1.96
CA ARG A 25 -20.33 3.96 -1.99
C ARG A 25 -21.09 3.10 -2.98
N ASP A 26 -22.27 2.67 -2.58
CA ASP A 26 -23.29 2.07 -3.44
C ASP A 26 -24.65 2.78 -3.21
N ASP A 27 -25.73 2.20 -3.72
CA ASP A 27 -27.10 2.69 -3.57
C ASP A 27 -27.63 2.58 -2.13
N THR A 28 -27.01 1.75 -1.28
CA THR A 28 -27.42 1.53 0.10
C THR A 28 -26.68 2.41 1.10
N GLY A 29 -25.46 2.84 0.79
CA GLY A 29 -24.71 3.71 1.68
C GLY A 29 -23.24 3.89 1.35
N ILE A 30 -22.47 4.20 2.39
CA ILE A 30 -21.02 4.42 2.31
C ILE A 30 -20.34 3.65 3.43
N THR A 31 -19.29 2.92 3.08
CA THR A 31 -18.40 2.26 4.05
C THR A 31 -16.94 2.67 3.82
N THR A 32 -16.10 2.41 4.82
CA THR A 32 -14.66 2.62 4.74
C THR A 32 -13.94 1.30 4.92
N CYS A 33 -13.14 0.92 3.93
CA CYS A 33 -12.38 -0.32 3.92
C CYS A 33 -10.88 -0.02 3.84
N VAL A 34 -10.06 -0.98 4.26
CA VAL A 34 -8.61 -0.94 4.03
C VAL A 34 -8.26 -2.07 3.06
N LEU A 35 -7.62 -1.73 1.94
CA LEU A 35 -7.01 -2.72 1.05
C LEU A 35 -5.52 -2.82 1.34
N PHE A 36 -5.08 -4.05 1.57
CA PHE A 36 -3.68 -4.39 1.70
C PHE A 36 -3.09 -4.77 0.34
N ASP A 37 -1.78 -5.01 0.34
CA ASP A 37 -0.92 -5.12 -0.84
C ASP A 37 -1.49 -5.94 -2.01
N ARG A 38 -2.01 -7.15 -1.73
CA ARG A 38 -2.54 -8.04 -2.77
C ARG A 38 -3.75 -7.43 -3.49
N ASP A 39 -4.75 -7.00 -2.73
CA ASP A 39 -6.02 -6.52 -3.29
C ASP A 39 -5.85 -5.15 -3.94
N ALA A 40 -5.01 -4.30 -3.34
CA ALA A 40 -4.66 -3.00 -3.89
C ALA A 40 -3.87 -3.15 -5.21
N THR A 41 -2.89 -4.05 -5.28
CA THR A 41 -2.13 -4.32 -6.51
C THR A 41 -3.05 -4.87 -7.62
N PHE A 42 -3.96 -5.78 -7.26
CA PHE A 42 -4.96 -6.29 -8.20
C PHE A 42 -5.84 -5.17 -8.76
N LEU A 43 -6.33 -4.27 -7.90
CA LEU A 43 -7.18 -3.16 -8.28
C LEU A 43 -6.44 -2.10 -9.12
N LEU A 44 -5.22 -1.73 -8.74
CA LEU A 44 -4.45 -0.65 -9.36
C LEU A 44 -3.63 -1.10 -10.57
N LYS A 45 -3.45 -2.42 -10.75
CA LYS A 45 -2.59 -3.02 -11.79
C LYS A 45 -1.14 -2.50 -11.77
N LYS A 46 -0.70 -2.01 -10.60
CA LYS A 46 0.63 -1.52 -10.29
C LYS A 46 0.95 -1.88 -8.86
N SER A 47 2.20 -2.24 -8.60
CA SER A 47 2.74 -2.37 -7.26
C SER A 47 2.90 -1.02 -6.58
N ALA A 48 3.02 -1.01 -5.25
CA ALA A 48 3.27 0.20 -4.48
C ALA A 48 4.62 0.84 -4.85
N ALA A 49 5.62 0.03 -5.22
CA ALA A 49 6.92 0.51 -5.67
C ALA A 49 6.82 1.29 -7.00
N GLU A 50 6.16 0.70 -8.00
CA GLU A 50 5.95 1.36 -9.31
C GLU A 50 5.17 2.67 -9.16
N LEU A 51 4.15 2.69 -8.28
CA LEU A 51 3.39 3.91 -8.04
C LEU A 51 4.24 4.97 -7.32
N TYR A 52 5.02 4.57 -6.31
CA TYR A 52 5.91 5.48 -5.57
C TYR A 52 6.96 6.13 -6.48
N GLU A 53 7.54 5.35 -7.39
CA GLU A 53 8.50 5.86 -8.38
C GLU A 53 7.83 6.84 -9.36
N SER A 54 6.61 6.55 -9.80
CA SER A 54 5.90 7.41 -10.76
C SER A 54 5.47 8.77 -10.22
N VAL A 55 5.37 8.92 -8.89
CA VAL A 55 4.94 10.17 -8.23
C VAL A 55 6.13 11.00 -7.74
N ASN A 56 7.27 10.36 -7.50
CA ASN A 56 8.49 11.01 -6.99
C ASN A 56 9.57 11.16 -8.08
N MET A 57 9.20 11.07 -9.36
CA MET A 57 10.02 11.45 -10.51
C MET A 57 9.72 12.88 -10.96
#